data_AF-A0A6G0Y5X2-F1
#
_entry.id   AF-A0A6G0Y5X2-F1
#
_cell.length_a   1.000
_cell.length_b   1.000
_cell.length_c   1.000
_cell.angle_alpha   90.00
_cell.angle_beta   90.00
_cell.angle_gamma   90.00
#
_symmetry.space_group_name_H-M   'P 1'
#
loop_
_entity.id
_entity.type
_entity.pdbx_description
1 polymer ?
#
loop_
_entity_poly.entity_id
_entity_poly.type
_entity_poly.pdbx_seq_one_letter_code
_entity_poly.pdbx_strand_id
1 'polypeptide(L)'
;MARGIISPWKQPIYNSFDKLFVAMVSDMGPTNRTLWNSLNINIESTSFENPLNDKNVHVFVNVPHLIKLVRNHLLDHGFVYNNKYIGKETLAKFLTVHCTKINLAYKINQSHLHVTGAQRQNVRLAAQIFSERFSKAIDFCGKAKMLDHIPNWQEMSNNAKDRFTDSYGLDIKNQNILLNKITQYNIKNIRVHRSKSLMLFQKGILTSNKSFENLLNDLQKEYRYLNSNNTYLILGKMRFIYQNI
;
A
#
# COMPACT_ATOMS: atom_id res chain seq x y z
N MET A 1 -20.64 6.10 -4.17
CA MET A 1 -20.19 7.05 -5.22
C MET A 1 -19.55 6.25 -6.32
N ALA A 2 -19.97 6.43 -7.58
CA ALA A 2 -19.29 5.87 -8.74
C ALA A 2 -18.20 6.84 -9.22
N ARG A 3 -17.12 6.29 -9.78
CA ARG A 3 -16.08 7.06 -10.46
C ARG A 3 -15.75 6.40 -11.79
N GLY A 4 -15.61 7.21 -12.83
CA GLY A 4 -15.13 6.76 -14.12
C GLY A 4 -13.68 6.31 -14.02
N ILE A 5 -13.42 5.06 -14.43
CA ILE A 5 -12.07 4.51 -14.48
C ILE A 5 -11.31 5.13 -15.67
N ILE A 6 -11.90 5.07 -16.88
CA ILE A 6 -11.32 5.66 -18.10
C ILE A 6 -11.50 7.18 -18.08
N SER A 7 -12.73 7.67 -18.08
CA SER A 7 -13.04 9.11 -18.12
C SER A 7 -13.10 9.74 -16.71
N PRO A 8 -12.69 11.02 -16.53
CA PRO A 8 -12.66 11.67 -15.23
C PRO A 8 -14.06 12.19 -14.84
N TRP A 9 -14.90 11.33 -14.26
CA TRP A 9 -16.19 11.72 -13.68
C TRP A 9 -16.42 11.06 -12.32
N LYS A 10 -17.26 11.68 -11.49
CA LYS A 10 -17.68 11.17 -10.17
C LYS A 10 -19.15 11.52 -9.93
N GLN A 11 -19.91 10.59 -9.35
CA GLN A 11 -21.32 10.84 -9.01
C GLN A 11 -21.72 10.07 -7.74
N PRO A 12 -22.44 10.69 -6.79
CA PRO A 12 -23.14 9.92 -5.75
C PRO A 12 -24.17 9.01 -6.43
N ILE A 13 -24.19 7.73 -6.07
CA ILE A 13 -25.15 6.78 -6.64
C ILE A 13 -26.38 6.82 -5.73
N TYR A 14 -27.49 7.33 -6.25
CA TYR A 14 -28.82 7.23 -5.66
C TYR A 14 -29.69 6.61 -6.76
N ASN A 15 -29.93 5.31 -6.66
CA ASN A 15 -30.67 4.46 -7.60
C ASN A 15 -30.15 4.30 -9.05
N SER A 16 -30.15 3.01 -9.46
CA SER A 16 -30.06 2.46 -10.83
C SER A 16 -29.08 3.10 -11.80
N PHE A 17 -27.90 2.50 -11.92
CA PHE A 17 -27.03 2.66 -13.09
C PHE A 17 -26.86 1.31 -13.79
N ASP A 18 -27.22 1.24 -15.06
CA ASP A 18 -26.96 0.11 -15.98
C ASP A 18 -25.49 0.05 -16.45
N LYS A 19 -24.56 0.52 -15.62
CA LYS A 19 -23.15 0.65 -16.02
C LYS A 19 -22.34 -0.54 -15.54
N LEU A 20 -21.37 -0.92 -16.39
CA LEU A 20 -20.36 -1.91 -16.09
C LEU A 20 -19.53 -1.49 -14.86
N PHE A 21 -19.73 -2.19 -13.75
CA PHE A 21 -18.89 -2.09 -12.55
C PHE A 21 -17.83 -3.19 -12.62
N VAL A 22 -16.56 -2.82 -12.63
CA VAL A 22 -15.42 -3.76 -12.70
C VAL A 22 -14.61 -3.81 -11.41
N ALA A 23 -14.83 -2.86 -10.50
CA ALA A 23 -14.08 -2.78 -9.26
C ALA A 23 -14.87 -2.12 -8.12
N MET A 24 -14.63 -2.58 -6.90
CA MET A 24 -15.13 -2.02 -5.66
C MET A 24 -13.97 -1.65 -4.74
N VAL A 25 -14.02 -0.47 -4.12
CA VAL A 25 -13.04 -0.02 -3.11
C VAL A 25 -13.74 0.16 -1.78
N SER A 26 -13.22 -0.47 -0.73
CA SER A 26 -13.75 -0.34 0.64
C SER A 26 -12.61 -0.19 1.66
N ASP A 27 -12.91 0.32 2.85
CA ASP A 27 -11.99 0.18 3.98
C ASP A 27 -12.10 -1.23 4.60
N MET A 28 -11.29 -1.52 5.62
CA MET A 28 -11.31 -2.81 6.32
C MET A 28 -12.08 -2.76 7.65
N GLY A 29 -13.08 -1.89 7.75
CA GLY A 29 -13.96 -1.80 8.91
C GLY A 29 -14.78 -3.09 9.12
N PRO A 30 -15.31 -3.34 10.33
CA PRO A 30 -16.05 -4.57 10.65
C PRO A 30 -17.16 -4.92 9.65
N THR A 31 -18.01 -3.95 9.30
CA THR A 31 -19.13 -4.14 8.36
C THR A 31 -18.66 -4.53 6.96
N ASN A 32 -17.60 -3.88 6.44
CA ASN A 32 -17.04 -4.20 5.13
C ASN A 32 -16.43 -5.60 5.11
N ARG A 33 -15.82 -6.04 6.22
CA ARG A 33 -15.32 -7.42 6.34
C ARG A 33 -16.45 -8.44 6.34
N THR A 34 -17.57 -8.15 6.98
CA THR A 34 -18.76 -9.03 6.91
C THR A 34 -19.24 -9.17 5.47
N LEU A 35 -19.29 -8.07 4.72
CA LEU A 35 -19.62 -8.09 3.30
C LEU A 35 -18.61 -8.88 2.47
N TRP A 36 -17.31 -8.73 2.74
CA TRP A 36 -16.27 -9.50 2.05
C TRP A 36 -16.45 -10.99 2.30
N ASN A 37 -16.74 -11.39 3.54
CA ASN A 37 -17.00 -12.79 3.89
C ASN A 37 -18.24 -13.31 3.17
N SER A 38 -19.34 -12.55 3.09
CA SER A 38 -20.55 -12.98 2.35
C SER A 38 -20.33 -13.11 0.85
N LEU A 39 -19.37 -12.36 0.30
CA LEU A 39 -18.95 -12.43 -1.10
C LEU A 39 -17.79 -13.42 -1.33
N ASN A 40 -17.41 -14.20 -0.31
CA ASN A 40 -16.27 -15.14 -0.34
C ASN A 40 -14.92 -14.49 -0.75
N ILE A 41 -14.73 -13.22 -0.41
CA ILE A 41 -13.50 -12.48 -0.71
C ILE A 41 -12.43 -12.78 0.33
N ASN A 42 -11.28 -13.25 -0.15
CA ASN A 42 -10.11 -13.55 0.66
C ASN A 42 -8.80 -13.22 -0.12
N ILE A 43 -7.67 -13.82 0.24
CA ILE A 43 -6.38 -13.56 -0.43
C ILE A 43 -6.31 -14.23 -1.81
N GLU A 44 -7.01 -15.35 -1.98
CA GLU A 44 -7.01 -16.18 -3.19
C GLU A 44 -8.16 -15.79 -4.12
N SER A 45 -9.35 -15.59 -3.55
CA SER A 45 -10.53 -15.10 -4.27
C SER A 45 -10.72 -13.60 -4.03
N THR A 46 -10.38 -12.78 -5.01
CA THR A 46 -10.35 -11.30 -4.84
C THR A 46 -11.40 -10.56 -5.66
N SER A 47 -12.34 -11.29 -6.25
CA SER A 47 -13.47 -10.76 -7.02
C SER A 47 -14.72 -11.57 -6.74
N PHE A 48 -15.87 -10.97 -7.07
CA PHE A 48 -17.15 -11.66 -7.09
C PHE A 48 -17.84 -11.39 -8.43
N GLU A 49 -18.80 -12.23 -8.79
CA GLU A 49 -19.52 -12.11 -10.06
C GLU A 49 -20.55 -10.98 -10.00
N ASN A 50 -20.59 -10.16 -11.04
CA ASN A 50 -21.56 -9.08 -11.17
C ASN A 50 -22.95 -9.67 -11.41
N PRO A 51 -23.96 -9.35 -10.59
CA PRO A 51 -25.29 -9.95 -10.67
C PRO A 51 -26.07 -9.61 -11.96
N LEU A 52 -25.56 -8.70 -12.80
CA LEU A 52 -26.25 -8.24 -14.02
C LEU A 52 -25.59 -8.69 -15.32
N ASN A 53 -24.32 -9.12 -15.30
CA ASN A 53 -23.58 -9.36 -16.54
C ASN A 53 -22.44 -10.39 -16.44
N ASP A 54 -22.41 -11.17 -15.36
CA ASP A 54 -21.48 -12.30 -15.15
C ASP A 54 -19.98 -11.93 -15.22
N LYS A 55 -19.66 -10.63 -15.14
CA LYS A 55 -18.27 -10.14 -15.12
C LYS A 55 -17.75 -10.03 -13.69
N ASN A 56 -16.45 -10.22 -13.52
CA ASN A 56 -15.81 -10.06 -12.23
C ASN A 56 -15.78 -8.60 -11.76
N VAL A 57 -16.23 -8.38 -10.53
CA VAL A 57 -16.02 -7.14 -9.78
C VAL A 57 -14.86 -7.35 -8.82
N HIS A 58 -13.73 -6.72 -9.12
CA HIS A 58 -12.49 -6.84 -8.34
C HIS A 58 -12.51 -5.99 -7.08
N VAL A 59 -12.14 -6.56 -5.93
CA VAL A 59 -12.22 -5.88 -4.64
C VAL A 59 -10.86 -5.31 -4.23
N PHE A 60 -10.84 -4.03 -3.87
CA PHE A 60 -9.66 -3.31 -3.42
C PHE A 60 -9.86 -2.70 -2.04
N VAL A 61 -8.76 -2.59 -1.30
CA VAL A 61 -8.73 -1.82 -0.06
C VAL A 61 -8.35 -0.37 -0.32
N ASN A 62 -8.95 0.53 0.45
CA ASN A 62 -8.55 1.92 0.53
C ASN A 62 -7.10 2.05 1.03
N VAL A 63 -6.19 2.40 0.12
CA VAL A 63 -4.75 2.47 0.40
C VAL A 63 -4.33 3.52 1.41
N PRO A 64 -4.80 4.78 1.33
CA PRO A 64 -4.61 5.75 2.40
C PRO A 64 -4.89 5.18 3.80
N HIS A 65 -5.88 4.29 3.94
CA HIS A 65 -6.16 3.61 5.18
C HIS A 65 -5.10 2.55 5.52
N LEU A 66 -4.69 1.73 4.55
CA LEU A 66 -3.62 0.74 4.74
C LEU A 66 -2.31 1.35 5.20
N ILE A 67 -1.84 2.42 4.56
CA ILE A 67 -0.57 3.08 4.93
C ILE A 67 -0.62 3.58 6.38
N LYS A 68 -1.77 4.11 6.82
CA LYS A 68 -1.97 4.50 8.22
C LYS A 68 -1.89 3.31 9.18
N LEU A 69 -2.51 2.17 8.82
CA LEU A 69 -2.44 0.96 9.65
C LEU A 69 -1.01 0.42 9.74
N VAL A 70 -0.29 0.35 8.62
CA VAL A 70 1.12 -0.08 8.59
C VAL A 70 1.95 0.83 9.51
N ARG A 71 1.80 2.16 9.39
CA ARG A 71 2.46 3.12 10.27
C ARG A 71 2.11 2.90 11.74
N ASN A 72 0.83 2.75 12.06
CA ASN A 72 0.39 2.58 13.44
C ASN A 72 0.99 1.30 14.04
N HIS A 73 1.00 0.18 13.30
CA HIS A 73 1.65 -1.05 13.76
C HIS A 73 3.16 -0.89 13.93
N LEU A 74 3.84 -0.17 13.04
CA LEU A 74 5.27 0.15 13.18
C LEU A 74 5.55 0.92 14.49
N LEU A 75 4.72 1.90 14.84
CA LEU A 75 4.90 2.73 16.03
C LEU A 75 4.48 2.04 17.33
N ASP A 76 3.40 1.25 17.30
CA ASP A 76 2.79 0.65 18.49
C ASP A 76 3.47 -0.66 18.88
N HIS A 77 3.85 -1.48 17.90
CA HIS A 77 4.35 -2.84 18.13
C HIS A 77 5.67 -3.13 17.41
N GLY A 78 5.92 -2.50 16.27
CA GLY A 78 6.99 -2.88 15.38
C GLY A 78 6.68 -4.16 14.59
N PHE A 79 7.66 -4.54 13.77
CA PHE A 79 7.61 -5.67 12.88
C PHE A 79 8.78 -6.62 13.13
N VAL A 80 8.64 -7.87 12.69
CA VAL A 80 9.69 -8.88 12.66
C VAL A 80 9.84 -9.36 11.23
N TYR A 81 11.06 -9.26 10.70
CA TYR A 81 11.44 -9.74 9.37
C TYR A 81 12.74 -10.53 9.49
N ASN A 82 12.80 -11.78 9.02
CA ASN A 82 13.97 -12.65 9.17
C ASN A 82 14.53 -12.69 10.61
N ASN A 83 13.64 -12.83 11.61
CA ASN A 83 13.94 -12.78 13.05
C ASN A 83 14.55 -11.46 13.56
N LYS A 84 14.61 -10.41 12.73
CA LYS A 84 15.05 -9.08 13.10
C LYS A 84 13.86 -8.19 13.43
N TYR A 85 13.92 -7.53 14.58
CA TYR A 85 12.93 -6.56 14.99
C TYR A 85 13.16 -5.19 14.33
N ILE A 86 12.08 -4.60 13.80
CA ILE A 86 12.03 -3.30 13.15
C ILE A 86 10.92 -2.49 13.82
N GLY A 87 11.28 -1.51 14.63
CA GLY A 87 10.32 -0.67 15.34
C GLY A 87 10.60 0.82 15.22
N LYS A 88 9.96 1.60 16.09
CA LYS A 88 10.09 3.06 16.13
C LYS A 88 11.47 3.55 16.59
N GLU A 89 12.32 2.68 17.10
CA GLU A 89 13.63 3.01 17.67
C GLU A 89 14.56 3.59 16.60
N THR A 90 14.51 3.05 15.38
CA THR A 90 15.24 3.60 14.22
C THR A 90 14.78 5.02 13.90
N LEU A 91 13.47 5.28 13.92
CA LEU A 91 12.91 6.62 13.68
C LEU A 91 13.31 7.59 14.81
N ALA A 92 13.23 7.15 16.06
CA ALA A 92 13.64 7.95 17.22
C ALA A 92 15.13 8.32 17.12
N LYS A 93 16.00 7.35 16.82
CA LYS A 93 17.44 7.59 16.64
C LYS A 93 17.72 8.51 15.45
N PHE A 94 17.06 8.29 14.32
CA PHE A 94 17.17 9.15 13.16
C PHE A 94 16.86 10.61 13.52
N LEU A 95 15.77 10.87 14.25
CA LEU A 95 15.39 12.23 14.67
C LEU A 95 16.46 12.88 15.55
N THR A 96 17.12 12.15 16.46
CA THR A 96 18.22 12.71 17.27
C THR A 96 19.42 13.17 16.44
N VAL A 97 19.74 12.42 15.38
CA VAL A 97 20.87 12.70 14.49
C VAL A 97 20.52 13.79 13.47
N HIS A 98 19.30 13.73 12.92
CA HIS A 98 18.77 14.66 11.93
C HIS A 98 18.62 16.07 12.51
N CYS A 99 18.12 16.20 13.74
CA CYS A 99 17.98 17.50 14.43
C CYS A 99 19.31 18.18 14.76
N THR A 100 20.42 17.43 14.81
CA THR A 100 21.70 17.96 15.30
C THR A 100 22.74 18.19 14.21
N LYS A 101 22.66 17.51 13.06
CA LYS A 101 23.78 17.45 12.12
C LYS A 101 23.45 17.65 10.63
N ILE A 102 22.33 17.13 10.10
CA ILE A 102 22.13 17.05 8.63
C ILE A 102 20.65 17.07 8.25
N ASN A 103 20.25 17.90 7.28
CA ASN A 103 18.86 18.04 6.83
C ASN A 103 18.44 17.06 5.70
N LEU A 104 18.71 15.75 5.86
CA LEU A 104 18.49 14.74 4.80
C LEU A 104 16.99 14.52 4.48
N ALA A 105 16.16 14.41 5.52
CA ALA A 105 14.72 14.19 5.40
C ALA A 105 13.94 15.29 6.15
N TYR A 106 14.05 16.54 5.67
CA TYR A 106 13.48 17.75 6.30
C TYR A 106 11.98 17.71 6.64
N LYS A 107 11.22 16.80 6.03
CA LYS A 107 9.80 16.61 6.31
C LYS A 107 9.53 15.75 7.56
N ILE A 108 10.51 14.95 7.98
CA ILE A 108 10.41 14.04 9.12
C ILE A 108 10.78 14.81 10.39
N ASN A 109 9.91 14.74 11.40
CA ASN A 109 10.02 15.47 12.66
C ASN A 109 9.35 14.69 13.79
N GLN A 110 9.35 15.26 15.01
CA GLN A 110 8.79 14.61 16.20
C GLN A 110 7.30 14.20 16.05
N SER A 111 6.52 14.91 15.24
CA SER A 111 5.12 14.56 14.96
C SER A 111 4.95 13.26 14.18
N HIS A 112 6.02 12.72 13.59
CA HIS A 112 6.02 11.40 12.94
C HIS A 112 6.22 10.26 13.93
N LEU A 113 6.88 10.53 15.06
CA LEU A 113 7.10 9.56 16.14
C LEU A 113 5.95 9.58 17.16
N HIS A 114 5.55 10.78 17.58
CA HIS A 114 4.53 10.99 18.60
C HIS A 114 3.15 11.21 17.98
N VAL A 115 2.56 10.12 17.48
CA VAL A 115 1.27 10.17 16.80
C VAL A 115 0.15 9.72 17.73
N THR A 116 -0.69 10.66 18.18
CA THR A 116 -1.80 10.38 19.11
C THR A 116 -3.14 10.89 18.58
N GLY A 117 -4.23 10.29 19.07
CA GLY A 117 -5.60 10.70 18.76
C GLY A 117 -5.87 10.90 17.26
N ALA A 118 -6.38 12.08 16.90
CA ALA A 118 -6.70 12.45 15.53
C ALA A 118 -5.49 12.41 14.56
N GLN A 119 -4.25 12.57 15.05
CA GLN A 119 -3.06 12.50 14.19
C GLN A 119 -2.84 11.10 13.61
N ARG A 120 -3.40 10.05 14.25
CA ARG A 120 -3.39 8.69 13.68
C ARG A 120 -4.13 8.59 12.36
N GLN A 121 -5.04 9.54 12.08
CA GLN A 121 -5.78 9.63 10.82
C GLN A 121 -5.05 10.41 9.72
N ASN A 122 -3.91 11.03 10.03
CA ASN A 122 -3.15 11.84 9.06
C ASN A 122 -2.35 10.94 8.10
N VAL A 123 -2.85 10.79 6.88
CA VAL A 123 -2.24 9.98 5.82
C VAL A 123 -0.90 10.57 5.37
N ARG A 124 -0.76 11.90 5.38
CA ARG A 124 0.49 12.56 4.95
C ARG A 124 1.66 12.18 5.84
N LEU A 125 1.46 12.22 7.16
CA LEU A 125 2.49 11.79 8.12
C LEU A 125 2.85 10.31 7.96
N ALA A 126 1.85 9.47 7.68
CA ALA A 126 2.08 8.04 7.46
C ALA A 126 2.88 7.77 6.18
N ALA A 127 2.52 8.40 5.06
CA ALA A 127 3.22 8.28 3.78
C ALA A 127 4.67 8.79 3.85
N GLN A 128 4.95 9.84 4.62
CA GLN A 128 6.30 10.38 4.75
C GLN A 128 7.29 9.39 5.39
N ILE A 129 6.84 8.56 6.33
CA ILE A 129 7.65 7.51 6.99
C ILE A 129 8.02 6.38 6.01
N PHE A 130 7.21 6.15 4.97
CA PHE A 130 7.50 5.16 3.93
C PHE A 130 7.89 5.85 2.63
N SER A 131 8.63 6.96 2.70
CA SER A 131 9.11 7.64 1.50
C SER A 131 10.53 7.23 1.15
N GLU A 132 10.83 7.18 -0.15
CA GLU A 132 12.19 6.91 -0.64
C GLU A 132 13.22 7.87 -0.03
N ARG A 133 12.86 9.16 0.14
CA ARG A 133 13.76 10.14 0.74
C ARG A 133 14.13 9.77 2.17
N PHE A 134 13.16 9.29 2.96
CA PHE A 134 13.44 8.85 4.32
C PHE A 134 14.25 7.55 4.34
N SER A 135 13.92 6.59 3.46
CA SER A 135 14.72 5.37 3.27
C SER A 135 16.19 5.67 2.95
N LYS A 136 16.45 6.54 1.96
CA LYS A 136 17.81 6.99 1.60
C LYS A 136 18.50 7.72 2.75
N ALA A 137 17.76 8.50 3.54
CA ALA A 137 18.31 9.18 4.70
C ALA A 137 18.74 8.19 5.80
N ILE A 138 17.93 7.16 6.07
CA ILE A 138 18.31 6.05 6.97
C ILE A 138 19.55 5.33 6.41
N ASP A 139 19.56 5.03 5.11
CA ASP A 139 20.69 4.36 4.44
C ASP A 139 22.00 5.11 4.63
N PHE A 140 21.96 6.43 4.40
CA PHE A 140 23.10 7.31 4.58
C PHE A 140 23.55 7.35 6.04
N CYS A 141 22.63 7.60 6.98
CA CYS A 141 22.97 7.68 8.41
C CYS A 141 23.52 6.35 8.94
N GLY A 142 23.01 5.22 8.46
CA GLY A 142 23.51 3.89 8.78
C GLY A 142 24.92 3.64 8.26
N LYS A 143 25.19 3.97 6.99
CA LYS A 143 26.54 3.87 6.39
C LYS A 143 27.55 4.80 7.06
N ALA A 144 27.10 5.99 7.46
CA ALA A 144 27.89 6.97 8.20
C ALA A 144 28.03 6.63 9.70
N LYS A 145 27.62 5.42 10.12
CA LYS A 145 27.74 4.95 11.51
C LYS A 145 26.98 5.77 12.55
N MET A 146 26.02 6.57 12.11
CA MET A 146 25.21 7.42 12.99
C MET A 146 24.07 6.64 13.66
N LEU A 147 23.79 5.43 13.16
CA LEU A 147 22.76 4.51 13.66
C LEU A 147 23.36 3.25 14.30
N ASP A 148 24.63 3.25 14.70
CA ASP A 148 25.40 2.05 15.12
C ASP A 148 24.79 1.23 16.27
N HIS A 149 23.87 1.79 17.06
CA HIS A 149 23.15 1.07 18.11
C HIS A 149 21.82 0.45 17.66
N ILE A 150 21.47 0.57 16.37
CA ILE A 150 20.26 0.03 15.78
C ILE A 150 20.65 -1.12 14.85
N PRO A 151 20.67 -2.38 15.31
CA PRO A 151 21.22 -3.50 14.54
C PRO A 151 20.49 -3.77 13.21
N ASN A 152 19.25 -3.28 13.06
CA ASN A 152 18.37 -3.61 11.93
C ASN A 152 17.92 -2.39 11.10
N TRP A 153 18.68 -1.28 11.14
CA TRP A 153 18.33 -0.07 10.37
C TRP A 153 18.22 -0.32 8.86
N GLN A 154 19.00 -1.27 8.33
CA GLN A 154 19.02 -1.64 6.91
C GLN A 154 17.66 -2.14 6.43
N GLU A 155 16.95 -2.92 7.25
CA GLU A 155 15.65 -3.48 6.89
C GLU A 155 14.56 -2.39 6.81
N MET A 156 14.71 -1.31 7.60
CA MET A 156 13.82 -0.16 7.48
C MET A 156 14.10 0.67 6.22
N SER A 157 15.38 0.78 5.82
CA SER A 157 15.80 1.47 4.60
C SER A 157 15.34 0.74 3.32
N ASN A 158 15.35 -0.59 3.29
CA ASN A 158 15.09 -1.34 2.05
C ASN A 158 13.63 -1.31 1.55
N ASN A 159 12.68 -0.85 2.36
CA ASN A 159 11.25 -0.94 2.04
C ASN A 159 10.72 0.13 1.07
N ALA A 160 11.47 1.21 0.80
CA ALA A 160 10.96 2.37 0.03
C ALA A 160 11.86 2.83 -1.13
N LYS A 161 12.80 1.98 -1.59
CA LYS A 161 13.82 2.38 -2.58
C LYS A 161 13.32 2.39 -4.04
N ASP A 162 12.25 1.65 -4.34
CA ASP A 162 11.77 1.45 -5.71
C ASP A 162 10.48 2.25 -5.95
N ARG A 163 10.49 3.23 -6.86
CA ARG A 163 9.28 3.99 -7.25
C ARG A 163 8.79 3.62 -8.64
N PHE A 164 7.47 3.61 -8.80
CA PHE A 164 6.81 3.74 -10.10
C PHE A 164 6.45 5.19 -10.38
N THR A 165 6.97 5.77 -11.46
CA THR A 165 6.43 7.00 -12.03
C THR A 165 5.23 6.72 -12.92
N ASP A 166 5.23 5.55 -13.57
CA ASP A 166 4.32 5.24 -14.66
C ASP A 166 3.12 4.43 -14.19
N SER A 167 2.00 4.54 -14.91
CA SER A 167 0.79 3.77 -14.60
C SER A 167 0.99 2.27 -14.79
N TYR A 168 0.31 1.46 -13.98
CA TYR A 168 0.39 0.00 -14.06
C TYR A 168 -0.04 -0.50 -15.44
N GLY A 169 0.72 -1.46 -15.98
CA GLY A 169 0.67 -1.97 -17.34
C GLY A 169 1.77 -1.40 -18.28
N LEU A 170 2.24 -0.16 -18.12
CA LEU A 170 3.20 0.45 -19.08
C LEU A 170 4.55 -0.27 -19.09
N ASP A 171 4.97 -0.74 -17.92
CA ASP A 171 6.17 -1.53 -17.74
C ASP A 171 5.79 -2.76 -16.92
N ILE A 172 4.89 -3.57 -17.50
CA ILE A 172 4.28 -4.71 -16.80
C ILE A 172 5.32 -5.68 -16.23
N LYS A 173 6.49 -5.80 -16.90
CA LYS A 173 7.56 -6.68 -16.45
C LYS A 173 8.16 -6.18 -15.12
N ASN A 174 8.64 -4.94 -15.06
CA ASN A 174 9.21 -4.41 -13.83
C ASN A 174 8.14 -4.16 -12.76
N GLN A 175 6.91 -3.81 -13.19
CA GLN A 175 5.75 -3.66 -12.32
C GLN A 175 5.36 -4.96 -11.62
N ASN A 176 5.29 -6.08 -12.34
CA ASN A 176 5.04 -7.39 -11.76
C ASN A 176 6.19 -7.86 -10.88
N ILE A 177 7.45 -7.54 -11.22
CA ILE A 177 8.61 -7.86 -10.38
C ILE A 177 8.49 -7.14 -9.02
N LEU A 178 8.18 -5.84 -9.02
CA LEU A 178 8.01 -5.09 -7.75
C LEU A 178 6.77 -5.54 -6.99
N LEU A 179 5.66 -5.78 -7.67
CA LEU A 179 4.43 -6.28 -7.05
C LEU A 179 4.67 -7.61 -6.35
N ASN A 180 5.38 -8.53 -7.00
CA ASN A 180 5.80 -9.80 -6.42
C ASN A 180 6.77 -9.59 -5.25
N LYS A 181 7.69 -8.62 -5.38
CA LYS A 181 8.62 -8.31 -4.30
C LYS A 181 7.89 -7.85 -3.04
N ILE A 182 6.93 -6.93 -3.18
CA ILE A 182 6.11 -6.45 -2.06
C ILE A 182 5.25 -7.59 -1.49
N THR A 183 4.61 -8.37 -2.35
CA THR A 183 3.71 -9.46 -1.94
C THR A 183 4.47 -10.56 -1.18
N GLN A 184 5.53 -11.11 -1.77
CA GLN A 184 6.24 -12.27 -1.26
C GLN A 184 7.26 -11.89 -0.20
N TYR A 185 8.14 -10.92 -0.48
CA TYR A 185 9.24 -10.58 0.42
C TYR A 185 8.81 -9.61 1.53
N ASN A 186 7.96 -8.62 1.24
CA ASN A 186 7.66 -7.60 2.25
C ASN A 186 6.44 -7.97 3.11
N ILE A 187 5.34 -8.48 2.54
CA ILE A 187 4.09 -8.67 3.29
C ILE A 187 3.92 -10.08 3.85
N LYS A 188 4.26 -11.12 3.08
CA LYS A 188 4.13 -12.52 3.55
C LYS A 188 5.19 -12.91 4.57
N ASN A 189 6.39 -12.34 4.50
CA ASN A 189 7.50 -12.69 5.41
C ASN A 189 7.59 -11.80 6.64
N ILE A 190 6.95 -10.62 6.64
CA ILE A 190 6.90 -9.76 7.83
C ILE A 190 5.77 -10.20 8.77
N ARG A 191 6.02 -10.10 10.07
CA ARG A 191 4.97 -10.23 11.10
C ARG A 191 4.93 -8.98 11.95
N VAL A 192 3.74 -8.58 12.38
CA VAL A 192 3.64 -7.63 13.50
C VAL A 192 4.24 -8.32 14.72
N HIS A 193 5.07 -7.61 15.48
CA HIS A 193 5.70 -8.16 16.67
C HIS A 193 4.62 -8.75 17.61
N ARG A 194 4.88 -9.95 18.15
CA ARG A 194 3.95 -10.77 18.96
C ARG A 194 2.76 -11.36 18.22
N SER A 195 2.58 -11.10 16.93
CA SER A 195 1.59 -11.77 16.10
C SER A 195 2.15 -13.00 15.41
N LYS A 196 1.42 -14.12 15.48
CA LYS A 196 1.72 -15.34 14.73
C LYS A 196 1.06 -15.35 13.34
N SER A 197 -0.08 -14.66 13.20
CA SER A 197 -0.87 -14.61 11.97
C SER A 197 -0.70 -13.31 11.20
N LEU A 198 -1.09 -13.32 9.93
CA LEU A 198 -1.21 -12.10 9.13
C LEU A 198 -2.29 -11.18 9.70
N MET A 199 -1.92 -9.92 9.90
CA MET A 199 -2.85 -8.86 10.29
C MET A 199 -3.75 -8.46 9.13
N LEU A 200 -4.86 -7.80 9.45
CA LEU A 200 -5.87 -7.39 8.46
C LEU A 200 -5.27 -6.54 7.35
N PHE A 201 -4.43 -5.55 7.67
CA PHE A 201 -3.80 -4.72 6.65
C PHE A 201 -2.91 -5.54 5.70
N GLN A 202 -2.25 -6.60 6.20
CA GLN A 202 -1.44 -7.49 5.37
C GLN A 202 -2.33 -8.26 4.40
N LYS A 203 -3.45 -8.83 4.89
CA LYS A 203 -4.44 -9.50 4.05
C LYS A 203 -4.99 -8.55 2.99
N GLY A 204 -5.32 -7.31 3.39
CA GLY A 204 -5.84 -6.28 2.50
C GLY A 204 -4.87 -5.88 1.38
N ILE A 205 -3.57 -5.78 1.68
CA ILE A 205 -2.54 -5.54 0.66
C ILE A 205 -2.48 -6.74 -0.30
N LEU A 206 -2.42 -7.97 0.22
CA LEU A 206 -2.37 -9.17 -0.62
C LEU A 206 -3.59 -9.29 -1.55
N THR A 207 -4.80 -9.07 -1.03
CA THR A 207 -6.04 -9.04 -1.83
C THR A 207 -5.98 -7.94 -2.90
N SER A 208 -5.55 -6.72 -2.56
CA SER A 208 -5.49 -5.61 -3.52
C SER A 208 -4.45 -5.84 -4.62
N ASN A 209 -3.29 -6.41 -4.27
CA ASN A 209 -2.24 -6.76 -5.22
C ASN A 209 -2.76 -7.79 -6.22
N LYS A 210 -3.46 -8.83 -5.74
CA LYS A 210 -4.01 -9.87 -6.61
C LYS A 210 -5.16 -9.35 -7.48
N SER A 211 -6.03 -8.51 -6.91
CA SER A 211 -7.09 -7.81 -7.67
C SER A 211 -6.54 -6.93 -8.77
N PHE A 212 -5.36 -6.32 -8.59
CA PHE A 212 -4.73 -5.54 -9.66
C PHE A 212 -4.33 -6.39 -10.87
N GLU A 213 -3.67 -7.52 -10.61
CA GLU A 213 -3.29 -8.46 -11.66
C GLU A 213 -4.53 -8.96 -12.41
N ASN A 214 -5.54 -9.39 -11.65
CA ASN A 214 -6.75 -9.97 -12.22
C ASN A 214 -7.56 -8.93 -13.01
N LEU A 215 -7.74 -7.72 -12.48
CA LEU A 215 -8.44 -6.63 -13.18
C LEU A 215 -7.73 -6.26 -14.48
N LEU A 216 -6.40 -6.14 -14.48
CA LEU A 216 -5.66 -5.83 -15.70
C LEU A 216 -5.85 -6.93 -16.75
N ASN A 217 -5.76 -8.20 -16.35
CA ASN A 217 -5.96 -9.33 -17.25
C ASN A 217 -7.38 -9.35 -17.84
N ASP A 218 -8.41 -9.10 -17.01
CA ASP A 218 -9.79 -9.06 -17.47
C ASP A 218 -10.04 -7.89 -18.44
N LEU A 219 -9.53 -6.70 -18.12
CA LEU A 219 -9.62 -5.54 -19.02
C LEU A 219 -8.88 -5.76 -20.34
N GLN A 220 -7.72 -6.40 -20.33
CA GLN A 220 -6.96 -6.71 -21.56
C GLN A 220 -7.68 -7.74 -22.43
N LYS A 221 -8.32 -8.74 -21.82
CA LYS A 221 -9.12 -9.74 -22.55
C LYS A 221 -10.35 -9.10 -23.20
N GLU A 222 -11.07 -8.26 -22.45
CA GLU A 222 -12.31 -7.64 -22.88
C GLU A 222 -12.09 -6.53 -23.91
N TYR A 223 -11.04 -5.73 -23.73
CA TYR A 223 -10.78 -4.55 -24.55
C TYR A 223 -9.49 -4.67 -25.37
N ARG A 224 -9.42 -5.69 -26.24
CA ARG A 224 -8.27 -5.96 -27.14
C ARG A 224 -7.76 -4.75 -27.94
N TYR A 225 -8.61 -3.73 -28.19
CA TYR A 225 -8.25 -2.48 -28.87
C TYR A 225 -7.49 -1.45 -28.01
N LEU A 226 -7.40 -1.61 -26.68
CA LEU A 226 -6.71 -0.66 -25.81
C LEU A 226 -5.17 -0.87 -25.72
N ASN A 227 -4.63 -1.78 -26.54
CA ASN A 227 -3.29 -2.36 -26.49
C ASN A 227 -2.09 -1.44 -26.77
N SER A 228 -2.21 -0.12 -26.68
CA SER A 228 -1.01 0.72 -26.76
C SER A 228 -0.98 1.93 -25.83
N ASN A 229 -2.10 2.55 -25.45
CA ASN A 229 -2.05 3.76 -24.61
C ASN A 229 -3.15 3.89 -23.53
N ASN A 230 -4.33 3.29 -23.71
CA ASN A 230 -5.49 3.58 -22.86
C ASN A 230 -5.69 2.62 -21.67
N THR A 231 -5.27 1.35 -21.76
CA THR A 231 -5.33 0.41 -20.62
C THR A 231 -4.45 0.89 -19.45
N TYR A 232 -3.41 1.63 -19.77
CA TYR A 232 -2.44 2.17 -18.83
C TYR A 232 -2.99 3.35 -18.03
N LEU A 233 -3.82 4.20 -18.63
CA LEU A 233 -4.47 5.33 -17.95
C LEU A 233 -5.43 4.89 -16.83
N ILE A 234 -6.02 3.70 -16.95
CA ILE A 234 -7.02 3.11 -16.04
C ILE A 234 -6.46 2.94 -14.62
N LEU A 235 -5.20 2.51 -14.51
CA LEU A 235 -4.55 2.21 -13.23
C LEU A 235 -3.86 3.43 -12.62
N GLY A 236 -3.68 4.50 -13.40
CA GLY A 236 -3.23 5.81 -12.93
C GLY A 236 -4.17 6.47 -11.90
N LYS A 237 -5.43 6.04 -11.80
CA LYS A 237 -6.37 6.45 -10.74
C LYS A 237 -6.34 5.54 -9.50
N MET A 238 -5.79 4.32 -9.63
CA MET A 238 -5.48 3.41 -8.53
C MET A 238 -4.00 3.50 -8.08
N ARG A 239 -3.25 4.45 -8.65
CA ARG A 239 -1.83 4.82 -8.47
C ARG A 239 -1.36 5.03 -7.03
N PHE A 240 -2.28 4.97 -6.07
CA PHE A 240 -1.98 5.18 -4.65
C PHE A 240 -1.23 4.02 -3.98
N ILE A 241 -1.32 2.78 -4.49
CA ILE A 241 -0.81 1.60 -3.74
C ILE A 241 0.71 1.57 -3.61
N TYR A 242 1.46 2.13 -4.58
CA TYR A 242 2.94 1.98 -4.63
C TYR A 242 3.73 3.26 -4.80
N GLN A 243 3.10 4.44 -4.89
CA GLN A 243 3.83 5.71 -5.03
C GLN A 243 4.20 6.36 -3.69
N ASN A 244 3.64 5.86 -2.58
CA ASN A 244 3.82 6.41 -1.23
C ASN A 244 4.24 5.34 -0.20
N ILE A 245 4.65 4.16 -0.69
CA ILE A 245 5.48 3.17 0.02
C ILE A 245 6.87 3.28 -0.59
#